data_AF-A0A554WC85-F1
#
_entry.id   AF-A0A554WC85-F1
#
_cell.length_a   1.000
_cell.length_b   1.000
_cell.length_c   1.000
_cell.angle_alpha   90.00
_cell.angle_beta   90.00
_cell.angle_gamma   90.00
#
_symmetry.space_group_name_H-M   'P 1'
#
loop_
_entity.id
_entity.type
_entity.pdbx_description
1 polymer ?
#
loop_
_entity_poly.entity_id
_entity_poly.type
_entity_poly.pdbx_seq_one_letter_code
_entity_poly.pdbx_strand_id
1 'polypeptide(L)'
;MRKSPKFSPEVVERAVRMVFEAKDQYPSQWAAIESIAGKIGCTAETLRRWVRQAERDQGLREGPTTAEQQRVKELEREVRELRRANEILKLASAFFALAGSTAASSRERVRRAAPRALRGRADLQGVAGRPGGGTQAAGPTA
;
A
#
# COMPACT_ATOMS: atom_id res chain seq x y z
N MET A 1 -8.32 8.46 19.35
CA MET A 1 -8.03 9.62 20.23
C MET A 1 -6.65 9.43 20.85
N ARG A 2 -5.70 10.33 20.58
CA ARG A 2 -4.41 10.31 21.30
C ARG A 2 -4.66 10.88 22.69
N LYS A 3 -4.51 10.07 23.73
CA LYS A 3 -4.58 10.56 25.11
C LYS A 3 -3.28 11.33 25.37
N SER A 4 -3.40 12.60 25.75
CA SER A 4 -2.22 13.37 26.20
C SER A 4 -1.60 12.63 27.39
N PRO A 5 -0.27 12.44 27.41
CA PRO A 5 0.39 11.79 28.52
C PRO A 5 0.16 12.62 29.79
N LYS A 6 -0.26 11.96 30.87
CA LYS A 6 -0.54 12.60 32.17
C LYS A 6 0.73 13.15 32.84
N PHE A 7 1.90 12.67 32.44
CA PHE A 7 3.19 13.07 32.97
C PHE A 7 4.09 13.51 31.81
N SER A 8 4.78 14.64 32.00
CA SER A 8 5.81 15.12 31.09
C SER A 8 6.98 14.11 31.04
N PRO A 9 7.60 13.89 29.87
CA PRO A 9 8.76 13.00 29.75
C PRO A 9 9.90 13.39 30.69
N GLU A 10 10.11 14.70 30.94
CA GLU A 10 11.14 15.19 31.86
C GLU A 10 10.91 14.73 33.30
N VAL A 11 9.64 14.69 33.74
CA VAL A 11 9.28 14.20 35.08
C VAL A 11 9.55 12.71 35.19
N VAL A 12 9.28 11.96 34.11
CA VAL A 12 9.55 10.52 34.06
C VAL A 12 11.06 10.23 34.13
N GLU A 13 11.87 10.91 33.31
CA GLU A 13 13.33 10.76 33.34
C GLU A 13 13.90 11.14 34.71
N ARG A 14 13.47 12.26 35.27
CA ARG A 14 13.91 12.69 36.59
C ARG A 14 13.54 11.67 37.66
N ALA A 15 12.32 11.12 37.61
CA ALA A 15 11.85 10.10 38.55
C ALA A 15 12.72 8.84 38.51
N VAL A 16 12.96 8.35 37.29
CA VAL A 16 13.78 7.16 37.05
C VAL A 16 15.22 7.39 37.49
N ARG A 17 15.81 8.55 37.18
CA ARG A 17 17.16 8.91 37.61
C ARG A 17 17.28 8.92 39.14
N MET A 18 16.33 9.55 39.83
CA MET A 18 16.32 9.54 41.30
C MET A 18 16.22 8.12 41.88
N VAL A 19 15.48 7.20 41.24
CA VAL A 19 15.41 5.81 41.70
C VAL A 19 16.76 5.11 41.55
N PHE A 20 17.48 5.35 40.46
CA PHE A 20 18.83 4.79 40.27
C PHE A 20 19.85 5.39 41.24
N GLU A 21 19.82 6.70 41.48
CA GLU A 21 20.70 7.38 42.44
C GLU A 21 20.44 6.94 43.90
N ALA A 22 19.18 6.64 44.22
CA ALA A 22 18.78 6.21 45.57
C ALA A 22 18.93 4.71 45.81
N LYS A 23 19.40 3.90 44.84
CA LYS A 23 19.48 2.43 44.99
C LYS A 23 20.28 1.99 46.21
N ASP A 24 21.36 2.70 46.55
CA ASP A 24 22.25 2.36 47.68
C ASP A 24 21.76 2.91 49.03
N GLN A 25 20.75 3.79 49.02
CA GLN A 25 20.23 4.46 50.22
C GLN A 25 19.05 3.71 50.85
N TYR A 26 18.48 2.73 50.14
CA TYR A 26 17.31 1.98 50.57
C TYR A 26 17.60 0.48 50.58
N PRO A 27 16.96 -0.30 51.47
CA PRO A 27 17.16 -1.74 51.57
C PRO A 27 16.66 -2.51 50.34
N SER A 28 15.81 -1.90 49.51
CA SER A 28 15.34 -2.49 48.26
C SER A 28 14.97 -1.42 47.23
N GLN A 29 15.02 -1.80 45.95
CA GLN A 29 14.55 -0.96 44.85
C GLN A 29 13.07 -0.59 45.01
N TRP A 30 12.26 -1.49 45.59
CA TRP A 30 10.84 -1.22 45.84
C TRP A 30 10.64 -0.11 46.89
N ALA A 31 11.42 -0.11 47.98
CA ALA A 31 11.36 0.95 48.98
C ALA A 31 11.78 2.32 48.42
N ALA A 32 12.80 2.34 47.55
CA ALA A 32 13.19 3.56 46.83
C ALA A 32 12.05 4.06 45.91
N ILE A 33 11.39 3.15 45.17
CA ILE A 33 10.26 3.47 44.31
C ILE A 33 9.09 4.04 45.11
N GLU A 34 8.70 3.45 46.24
CA GLU A 34 7.60 3.96 47.07
C GLU A 34 7.88 5.37 47.60
N SER A 35 9.09 5.61 48.11
CA SER A 35 9.48 6.92 48.63
C SER A 35 9.50 7.99 47.54
N ILE A 36 10.05 7.67 46.36
CA ILE A 36 10.16 8.61 45.23
C ILE A 36 8.80 8.84 44.57
N ALA A 37 7.95 7.82 44.48
CA ALA A 37 6.59 7.96 43.97
C ALA A 37 5.78 8.97 44.81
N GLY A 38 5.92 8.92 46.14
CA GLY A 38 5.34 9.90 47.05
C GLY A 38 5.84 11.34 46.82
N LYS A 39 7.14 11.50 46.51
CA LYS A 39 7.75 12.82 46.23
C LYS A 39 7.28 13.44 44.90
N ILE A 40 6.92 12.61 43.93
CA ILE A 40 6.53 13.05 42.57
C ILE A 40 5.01 13.15 42.42
N GLY A 41 4.25 12.51 43.32
CA GLY A 41 2.79 12.42 43.22
C GLY A 41 2.33 11.43 42.15
N CYS A 42 3.11 10.37 41.88
CA CYS A 42 2.72 9.27 41.00
C CYS A 42 2.49 7.98 41.81
N THR A 43 1.83 7.00 41.22
CA THR A 43 1.68 5.69 41.88
C THR A 43 2.97 4.89 41.78
N ALA A 44 3.33 4.16 42.84
CA ALA A 44 4.53 3.32 42.89
C ALA A 44 4.59 2.33 41.70
N GLU A 45 3.45 1.75 41.31
CA GLU A 45 3.36 0.85 40.16
C GLU A 45 3.70 1.55 38.82
N THR A 46 3.34 2.83 38.68
CA THR A 46 3.69 3.61 37.47
C THR A 46 5.19 3.85 37.40
N LEU A 47 5.80 4.27 38.51
CA LEU A 47 7.24 4.49 38.59
C LEU A 47 8.02 3.19 38.37
N ARG A 48 7.55 2.07 38.93
CA ARG A 48 8.12 0.73 38.69
C ARG A 48 8.14 0.36 37.21
N ARG A 49 7.07 0.67 36.46
CA ARG A 49 7.02 0.43 35.02
C ARG A 49 8.06 1.24 34.26
N TRP A 50 8.25 2.51 34.62
CA TRP A 50 9.26 3.37 34.01
C TRP A 50 10.68 2.89 34.32
N VAL A 51 10.96 2.50 35.57
CA VAL A 51 12.26 1.95 35.98
C VAL A 51 12.57 0.66 35.21
N ARG A 52 11.61 -0.26 35.08
CA ARG A 52 11.79 -1.48 34.27
C ARG A 52 12.02 -1.19 32.79
N GLN A 53 11.38 -0.14 32.25
CA GLN A 53 11.61 0.27 30.88
C GLN A 53 13.03 0.81 30.70
N ALA A 54 13.49 1.66 31.63
CA ALA A 54 14.85 2.17 31.63
C ALA A 54 15.91 1.05 31.83
N GLU A 55 15.62 0.03 32.64
CA GLU A 55 16.49 -1.16 32.77
C GLU A 55 16.61 -1.93 31.44
N ARG A 56 15.54 -2.01 30.65
CA ARG A 56 15.60 -2.59 29.29
C ARG A 56 16.39 -1.70 28.33
N ASP A 57 16.17 -0.38 28.40
CA ASP A 57 16.89 0.60 27.58
C ASP A 57 18.40 0.60 27.88
N GLN A 58 18.80 0.28 29.11
CA GLN A 58 20.19 0.09 29.53
C GLN A 58 20.75 -1.32 29.23
N GLY A 59 19.95 -2.21 28.66
CA GLY A 59 20.37 -3.58 28.34
C GLY A 59 20.48 -4.53 29.54
N LEU A 60 20.00 -4.13 30.72
CA LEU A 60 19.97 -4.98 31.92
C LEU A 60 18.92 -6.09 31.84
N ARG A 61 17.99 -5.99 30.88
CA ARG A 61 16.85 -6.91 30.76
C ARG A 61 16.40 -7.06 29.31
N GLU A 62 16.08 -8.29 28.93
CA GLU A 62 15.64 -8.63 27.58
C GLU A 62 14.25 -8.04 27.29
N GLY A 63 14.11 -7.37 26.15
CA GLY A 63 12.85 -6.79 25.68
C GLY A 63 13.06 -5.59 24.75
N PRO A 64 12.04 -5.18 23.99
CA PRO A 64 12.17 -4.08 23.03
C PRO A 64 12.40 -2.76 23.75
N THR A 65 13.54 -2.15 23.46
CA THR A 65 13.89 -0.81 23.92
C THR A 65 12.87 0.21 23.45
N THR A 66 12.77 1.32 24.16
CA THR A 66 11.92 2.46 23.80
C THR A 66 12.25 2.97 22.39
N ALA A 67 13.53 2.91 22.01
CA ALA A 67 14.00 3.23 20.67
C ALA A 67 13.49 2.25 19.61
N GLU A 68 13.52 0.93 19.88
CA GLU A 68 12.94 -0.07 18.98
C GLU A 68 11.44 0.11 18.82
N GLN A 69 10.72 0.42 19.90
CA GLN A 69 9.27 0.68 19.82
C GLN A 69 8.94 1.95 19.03
N GLN A 70 9.80 2.98 19.08
CA GLN A 70 9.64 4.19 18.27
C GLN A 70 9.88 3.89 16.78
N ARG A 71 10.96 3.16 16.46
CA ARG A 71 11.26 2.73 15.09
C ARG A 71 10.14 1.89 14.49
N VAL A 72 9.60 0.93 15.24
CA VAL A 72 8.45 0.12 14.79
C VAL A 72 7.25 1.01 14.46
N LYS A 73 6.94 1.99 15.31
CA LYS A 73 5.80 2.91 15.06
C LYS A 73 6.02 3.82 13.86
N GLU A 74 7.25 4.25 13.60
CA GLU A 74 7.60 5.05 12.42
C GLU A 74 7.45 4.21 11.15
N LEU A 75 8.06 3.02 11.14
CA LEU A 75 7.94 2.06 10.04
C LEU A 75 6.48 1.66 9.77
N GLU A 76 5.66 1.46 10.80
CA GLU A 76 4.23 1.18 10.64
C GLU A 76 3.43 2.36 10.05
N ARG A 77 3.89 3.61 10.21
CA ARG A 77 3.29 4.78 9.54
C ARG A 77 3.71 4.80 8.08
N GLU A 78 5.00 4.64 7.80
CA GLU A 78 5.54 4.59 6.45
C GLU A 78 4.89 3.47 5.63
N VAL A 79 4.77 2.25 6.19
CA VAL A 79 4.10 1.13 5.51
C VAL A 79 2.63 1.44 5.21
N ARG A 80 1.91 2.14 6.10
CA ARG A 80 0.53 2.55 5.84
C ARG A 80 0.43 3.58 4.74
N GLU A 81 1.32 4.56 4.73
CA GLU A 81 1.37 5.59 3.70
C GLU A 81 1.73 5.01 2.34
N LEU A 82 2.75 4.14 2.30
CA LEU A 82 3.15 3.41 1.10
C LEU A 82 2.04 2.50 0.57
N ARG A 83 1.31 1.81 1.44
CA ARG A 83 0.14 1.00 1.03
C ARG A 83 -0.95 1.87 0.43
N ARG A 84 -1.27 3.01 1.05
CA ARG A 84 -2.25 3.96 0.53
C ARG A 84 -1.83 4.53 -0.82
N ALA A 85 -0.57 4.90 -0.99
CA ALA A 85 -0.04 5.36 -2.28
C ALA A 85 -0.15 4.26 -3.35
N ASN A 86 0.19 3.02 -3.01
CA ASN A 86 0.04 1.89 -3.92
C ASN A 86 -1.42 1.66 -4.34
N GLU A 87 -2.37 1.79 -3.41
CA GLU A 87 -3.79 1.68 -3.73
C GLU A 87 -4.24 2.76 -4.71
N ILE A 88 -3.81 4.01 -4.51
CA ILE A 88 -4.10 5.11 -5.44
C ILE A 88 -3.53 4.81 -6.83
N LEU A 89 -2.28 4.34 -6.90
CA LEU A 89 -1.64 4.00 -8.18
C LEU A 89 -2.35 2.84 -8.89
N LYS A 90 -2.76 1.81 -8.14
CA LYS A 90 -3.54 0.68 -8.69
C LYS A 90 -4.91 1.14 -9.21
N LEU A 91 -5.61 1.99 -8.45
CA LEU A 91 -6.89 2.55 -8.87
C LEU A 91 -6.75 3.43 -10.12
N ALA A 92 -5.71 4.27 -10.18
CA ALA A 92 -5.41 5.08 -11.36
C ALA A 92 -5.12 4.19 -12.58
N SER A 93 -4.32 3.13 -12.41
CA SER A 93 -3.99 2.20 -13.49
C SER A 93 -5.23 1.47 -14.01
N ALA A 94 -6.12 1.01 -13.11
CA ALA A 94 -7.39 0.40 -13.49
C ALA A 94 -8.32 1.38 -14.22
N PHE A 95 -8.36 2.64 -13.79
CA PHE A 95 -9.12 3.70 -14.44
C PHE A 95 -8.62 3.96 -15.88
N PHE A 96 -7.30 4.09 -16.06
CA PHE A 96 -6.72 4.30 -17.39
C PHE A 96 -6.89 3.09 -18.32
N ALA A 97 -6.80 1.86 -17.78
CA ALA A 97 -7.07 0.64 -18.55
C ALA A 97 -8.54 0.58 -19.03
N LEU A 98 -9.50 0.98 -18.18
CA LEU A 98 -10.91 1.06 -18.55
C LEU A 98 -11.20 2.16 -19.58
N ALA A 99 -10.55 3.32 -19.47
CA ALA A 99 -10.66 4.41 -20.43
C ALA A 99 -10.11 4.02 -21.82
N GLY A 100 -9.01 3.25 -21.88
CA GLY A 100 -8.48 2.71 -23.12
C GLY A 100 -9.41 1.67 -23.78
N SER A 101 -10.06 0.83 -22.98
CA SER A 101 -11.03 -0.18 -23.43
C SER A 101 -12.31 0.43 -24.02
N THR A 102 -12.84 1.48 -23.39
CA THR A 102 -14.07 2.16 -23.85
C THR A 102 -13.86 2.99 -25.12
N ALA A 103 -12.67 3.58 -25.31
CA ALA A 103 -12.29 4.25 -26.56
C ALA A 103 -12.19 3.28 -27.75
N ALA A 104 -11.75 2.04 -27.51
CA ALA A 104 -11.73 0.99 -28.53
C ALA A 104 -13.15 0.55 -28.95
N SER A 105 -14.08 0.43 -28.00
CA SER A 105 -15.49 0.08 -28.27
C SER A 105 -16.24 1.16 -29.08
N SER A 106 -15.91 2.44 -28.88
CA SER A 106 -16.48 3.55 -29.66
C SER A 106 -15.93 3.61 -31.09
N ARG A 107 -14.64 3.32 -31.29
CA ARG A 107 -14.00 3.24 -32.62
C ARG A 107 -14.47 2.06 -33.47
N GLU A 108 -14.79 0.92 -32.85
CA GLU A 108 -15.28 -0.28 -33.53
C GLU A 108 -16.65 -0.05 -34.20
N ARG A 109 -17.54 0.73 -33.57
CA ARG A 109 -18.88 1.04 -34.11
C ARG A 109 -18.86 1.94 -35.34
N VAL A 110 -17.89 2.84 -35.45
CA VAL A 110 -17.76 3.73 -36.63
C VAL A 110 -17.29 2.97 -37.87
N ARG A 111 -16.52 1.88 -37.72
CA ARG A 111 -16.05 1.06 -38.86
C ARG A 111 -17.11 0.14 -39.46
N ARG A 112 -18.18 -0.20 -38.71
CA ARG A 112 -19.29 -1.04 -39.22
C ARG A 112 -20.39 -0.27 -39.96
N ALA A 113 -20.39 1.06 -39.91
CA ALA A 113 -21.36 1.89 -40.62
C ALA A 113 -20.79 2.40 -41.96
N ALA A 114 -20.42 1.48 -42.86
CA ALA A 114 -20.26 1.80 -44.28
C ALA A 114 -21.59 1.54 -45.01
N PRO A 115 -22.03 2.41 -45.93
CA PRO A 115 -23.35 2.32 -46.53
C PRO A 115 -23.47 1.07 -47.41
N ARG A 116 -24.58 0.33 -47.24
CA ARG A 116 -25.00 -0.74 -48.15
C ARG A 116 -25.04 -0.20 -49.57
N ALA A 117 -24.11 -0.64 -50.42
CA ALA A 117 -24.20 -0.42 -51.86
C ALA A 117 -25.50 -1.06 -52.37
N LEU A 118 -26.44 -0.23 -52.81
CA LEU A 118 -27.59 -0.64 -53.61
C LEU A 118 -27.05 -1.19 -54.93
N ARG A 119 -26.98 -2.53 -55.05
CA ARG A 119 -26.77 -3.20 -56.34
C ARG A 119 -28.04 -2.98 -57.17
N GLY A 120 -28.02 -1.95 -58.02
CA GLY A 120 -29.00 -1.75 -59.08
C GLY A 120 -28.91 -2.91 -60.08
N ARG A 121 -30.06 -3.52 -60.37
CA ARG A 121 -30.26 -4.38 -61.53
C ARG A 121 -30.03 -3.55 -62.79
N ALA A 122 -29.10 -3.98 -63.64
CA ALA A 122 -29.06 -3.58 -65.04
C ALA A 122 -29.46 -4.80 -65.86
N ASP A 123 -30.66 -4.75 -66.42
CA ASP A 123 -31.12 -5.67 -67.45
C ASP A 123 -30.30 -5.42 -68.72
N LEU A 124 -29.67 -6.47 -69.27
CA LEU A 124 -29.18 -6.47 -70.65
C LEU A 124 -29.57 -7.77 -71.34
N GLN A 125 -30.57 -7.64 -72.20
CA GLN A 125 -30.99 -8.65 -73.16
C GLN A 125 -30.51 -8.18 -74.54
N GLY A 126 -29.81 -9.04 -75.27
CA GLY A 126 -29.33 -8.75 -76.62
C GLY A 126 -28.58 -9.94 -77.23
N VAL A 127 -29.16 -10.53 -78.27
CA VAL A 127 -28.93 -11.87 -78.83
C VAL A 127 -27.82 -11.88 -79.90
N ALA A 128 -27.24 -13.08 -80.11
CA ALA A 128 -26.77 -13.68 -81.37
C ALA A 128 -25.27 -13.59 -81.75
N GLY A 129 -24.68 -14.77 -82.01
CA GLY A 129 -23.50 -14.93 -82.88
C GLY A 129 -22.51 -16.02 -82.46
N ARG A 130 -22.76 -17.28 -82.83
CA ARG A 130 -21.82 -18.43 -82.86
C ARG A 130 -21.60 -18.80 -84.35
N PRO A 131 -20.70 -19.73 -84.76
CA PRO A 131 -19.52 -20.34 -84.10
C PRO A 131 -18.31 -20.56 -85.05
N GLY A 132 -17.24 -21.20 -84.53
CA GLY A 132 -16.22 -21.96 -85.29
C GLY A 132 -14.81 -21.38 -85.13
N GLY A 133 -13.73 -22.12 -84.89
CA GLY A 133 -13.41 -23.55 -84.80
C GLY A 133 -11.86 -23.68 -84.72
N GLY A 134 -11.32 -24.84 -84.32
CA GLY A 134 -9.87 -25.15 -84.31
C GLY A 134 -9.25 -25.10 -82.91
N THR A 135 -9.24 -26.16 -82.09
CA THR A 135 -8.57 -27.48 -82.20
C THR A 135 -7.06 -27.45 -81.88
N GLN A 136 -6.71 -28.20 -80.81
CA GLN A 136 -5.41 -28.84 -80.50
C GLN A 136 -4.24 -27.94 -80.06
N ALA A 137 -3.31 -28.34 -79.18
CA ALA A 137 -3.05 -29.57 -78.43
C ALA A 137 -1.94 -29.32 -77.38
N ALA A 138 -1.79 -30.30 -76.48
CA ALA A 138 -0.58 -30.66 -75.71
C ALA A 138 -0.14 -29.67 -74.61
N GLY A 139 0.09 -30.07 -73.37
CA GLY A 139 0.61 -31.34 -72.87
C GLY A 139 1.78 -31.03 -71.90
N PRO A 140 2.17 -31.96 -71.02
CA PRO A 140 1.94 -31.74 -69.59
C PRO A 140 3.22 -31.58 -68.73
N THR A 141 2.92 -31.24 -67.48
CA THR A 141 3.68 -31.45 -66.24
C THR A 141 4.45 -32.76 -66.18
N ALA A 142 5.68 -32.68 -65.69
CA ALA A 142 6.36 -33.71 -64.90
C ALA A 142 7.03 -33.01 -63.72
#